data_AF-A0A0C9YXW4-F1
#
_entry.id   AF-A0A0C9YXW4-F1
#
_cell.length_a   1.000
_cell.length_b   1.000
_cell.length_c   1.000
_cell.angle_alpha   90.00
_cell.angle_beta   90.00
_cell.angle_gamma   90.00
#
_symmetry.space_group_name_H-M   'P 1'
#
loop_
_entity.id
_entity.type
_entity.pdbx_description
1 polymer ?
#
loop_
_entity_poly.entity_id
_entity_poly.type
_entity_poly.pdbx_seq_one_letter_code
_entity_poly.pdbx_strand_id
1 'polypeptide(L)'
;MGWRSVTISFLFPRPHQLISNAAVLPIPTPRRRTVRDDKSTFINRRLTLPSIAHRVTTIRLLGAGPLIPSYTYEIRASGLRPLEIALPDKLEDAAMKQGALQLVRPWHSKLLSPSAESDATTEKQLFSTLERPFHALLLIQLPHNEYKRIVSSTLIIAEPVDSSSVLQSKVRTLNIV
;
A
#
# COMPACT_ATOMS: atom_id res chain seq x y z
N MET A 1 -56.93 -35.34 -27.35
CA MET A 1 -57.42 -36.66 -26.89
C MET A 1 -56.87 -37.70 -27.85
N GLY A 2 -56.13 -38.70 -27.36
CA GLY A 2 -55.55 -39.75 -28.20
C GLY A 2 -54.30 -40.37 -27.57
N TRP A 3 -54.51 -41.21 -26.57
CA TRP A 3 -53.47 -42.01 -25.93
C TRP A 3 -53.12 -43.19 -26.82
N ARG A 4 -51.83 -43.50 -27.01
CA ARG A 4 -51.36 -44.87 -27.20
C ARG A 4 -50.02 -45.06 -26.47
N SER A 5 -50.12 -45.69 -25.30
CA SER A 5 -49.00 -46.36 -24.63
C SER A 5 -48.38 -47.38 -25.56
N VAL A 6 -47.05 -47.43 -25.60
CA VAL A 6 -46.29 -48.61 -26.02
C VAL A 6 -45.29 -48.90 -24.92
N THR A 7 -45.58 -49.94 -24.15
CA THR A 7 -44.68 -50.54 -23.17
C THR A 7 -43.73 -51.47 -23.91
N ILE A 8 -42.43 -51.23 -23.82
CA ILE A 8 -41.40 -52.18 -24.25
C ILE A 8 -40.54 -52.52 -23.04
N SER A 9 -40.72 -53.74 -22.56
CA SER A 9 -39.88 -54.37 -21.55
C SER A 9 -38.78 -55.15 -22.27
N PHE A 10 -37.50 -54.85 -22.02
CA PHE A 10 -36.43 -55.81 -22.30
C PHE A 10 -35.34 -55.75 -21.23
N LEU A 11 -35.39 -56.77 -20.37
CA LEU A 11 -34.29 -57.64 -19.95
C LEU A 11 -32.93 -56.99 -19.65
N PHE A 12 -32.63 -56.88 -18.35
CA PHE A 12 -31.27 -56.73 -17.81
C PHE A 12 -30.36 -57.89 -18.24
N PRO A 13 -29.08 -57.59 -18.49
CA PRO A 13 -27.99 -58.40 -17.98
C PRO A 13 -27.05 -57.57 -17.08
N ARG A 14 -26.77 -58.06 -15.87
CA ARG A 14 -25.61 -57.64 -15.05
C ARG A 14 -24.37 -58.47 -15.46
N PRO A 15 -23.19 -58.28 -14.83
CA PRO A 15 -22.24 -57.21 -15.06
C PRO A 15 -20.86 -57.78 -15.47
N HIS A 16 -20.15 -57.18 -16.41
CA HIS A 16 -18.71 -57.46 -16.55
C HIS A 16 -17.90 -56.22 -16.21
N GLN A 17 -17.18 -56.36 -15.10
CA GLN A 17 -16.10 -55.52 -14.63
C GLN A 17 -15.06 -55.32 -15.74
N LEU A 18 -14.79 -54.06 -16.09
CA LEU A 18 -13.51 -53.67 -16.65
C LEU A 18 -13.04 -52.41 -15.90
N ILE A 19 -12.11 -52.67 -14.98
CA ILE A 19 -11.24 -51.68 -14.35
C ILE A 19 -10.23 -51.26 -15.42
N SER A 20 -10.10 -49.95 -15.70
CA SER A 20 -8.83 -49.24 -15.51
C SER A 20 -8.86 -47.80 -16.04
N ASN A 21 -8.66 -46.89 -15.08
CA ASN A 21 -7.72 -45.78 -15.12
C ASN A 21 -8.06 -44.57 -16.00
N ALA A 22 -9.09 -43.81 -15.59
CA ALA A 22 -9.12 -42.38 -15.86
C ALA A 22 -8.02 -41.71 -15.02
N ALA A 23 -6.96 -41.22 -15.67
CA ALA A 23 -5.98 -40.34 -15.05
C ALA A 23 -6.68 -39.04 -14.67
N VAL A 24 -7.07 -38.92 -13.40
CA VAL A 24 -7.52 -37.65 -12.81
C VAL A 24 -6.31 -36.72 -12.79
N LEU A 25 -6.24 -35.81 -13.75
CA LEU A 25 -5.29 -34.71 -13.70
C LEU A 25 -5.57 -33.91 -12.40
N PRO A 26 -4.55 -33.59 -11.59
CA PRO A 26 -4.75 -32.80 -10.40
C PRO A 26 -5.28 -31.43 -10.80
N ILE A 27 -6.48 -31.09 -10.33
CA ILE A 27 -7.05 -29.75 -10.42
C ILE A 27 -5.99 -28.81 -9.83
N PRO A 28 -5.49 -27.80 -10.58
CA PRO A 28 -4.58 -26.83 -10.01
C PRO A 28 -5.34 -26.10 -8.91
N THR A 29 -4.97 -26.39 -7.66
CA THR A 29 -5.47 -25.63 -6.52
C THR A 29 -5.16 -24.16 -6.79
N PRO A 30 -6.13 -23.25 -6.63
CA PRO A 30 -5.83 -21.84 -6.71
C PRO A 30 -4.76 -21.58 -5.65
N ARG A 31 -3.54 -21.28 -6.11
CA ARG A 31 -2.49 -20.75 -5.24
C ARG A 31 -3.16 -19.61 -4.51
N ARG A 32 -3.40 -19.79 -3.20
CA ARG A 32 -3.75 -18.69 -2.30
C ARG A 32 -2.67 -17.66 -2.56
N ARG A 33 -2.99 -16.63 -3.34
CA ARG A 33 -2.31 -15.35 -3.20
C ARG A 33 -2.52 -15.06 -1.73
N THR A 34 -1.46 -15.19 -0.96
CA THR A 34 -1.40 -14.59 0.36
C THR A 34 -1.63 -13.11 0.07
N VAL A 35 -2.89 -12.69 0.22
CA VAL A 35 -3.23 -11.29 0.40
C VAL A 35 -2.41 -10.94 1.62
N ARG A 36 -1.27 -10.27 1.41
CA ARG A 36 -0.53 -9.67 2.51
C ARG A 36 -1.57 -8.77 3.15
N ASP A 37 -2.01 -9.14 4.35
CA ASP A 37 -2.91 -8.30 5.12
C ASP A 37 -2.31 -6.89 5.11
N ASP A 38 -3.12 -5.89 4.73
CA ASP A 38 -2.77 -4.48 4.76
C ASP A 38 -2.66 -3.95 6.20
N LYS A 39 -2.15 -4.80 7.09
CA LYS A 39 -2.02 -4.57 8.51
C LYS A 39 -0.58 -4.20 8.81
N SER A 40 -0.41 -3.11 9.56
CA SER A 40 0.89 -2.77 10.12
C SER A 40 1.33 -3.85 11.10
N THR A 41 2.54 -4.36 10.93
CA THR A 41 3.11 -5.37 11.83
C THR A 41 4.45 -4.92 12.36
N PHE A 42 4.67 -5.08 13.65
CA PHE A 42 5.95 -4.82 14.28
C PHE A 42 6.57 -6.15 14.73
N ILE A 43 7.68 -6.55 14.09
CA ILE A 43 8.36 -7.83 14.35
C ILE A 43 9.86 -7.56 14.37
N ASN A 44 10.57 -8.11 15.36
CA ASN A 44 12.04 -7.98 15.46
C ASN A 44 12.56 -6.54 15.39
N ARG A 45 11.85 -5.61 16.05
CA ARG A 45 12.11 -4.16 16.01
C ARG A 45 11.92 -3.49 14.64
N ARG A 46 11.32 -4.19 13.68
CA ARG A 46 11.02 -3.68 12.34
C ARG A 46 9.52 -3.43 12.21
N LEU A 47 9.17 -2.24 11.73
CA LEU A 47 7.79 -1.89 11.41
C LEU A 47 7.55 -2.10 9.92
N THR A 48 6.72 -3.09 9.59
CA THR A 48 6.18 -3.26 8.24
C THR A 48 4.89 -2.44 8.15
N LEU A 49 4.88 -1.42 7.29
CA LEU A 49 3.77 -0.46 7.17
C LEU A 49 3.31 -0.34 5.72
N PRO A 50 2.05 -0.67 5.40
CA PRO A 50 1.46 -0.25 4.13
C PRO A 50 1.36 1.27 4.11
N SER A 51 1.82 1.87 3.03
CA SER A 51 1.95 3.32 2.94
C SER A 51 2.03 3.84 1.52
N ILE A 52 1.69 5.10 1.34
CA ILE A 52 1.89 5.81 0.08
C ILE A 52 3.19 6.59 0.21
N ALA A 53 4.15 6.30 -0.66
CA ALA A 53 5.47 6.91 -0.63
C ALA A 53 5.62 7.98 -1.71
N HIS A 54 5.99 9.18 -1.30
CA HIS A 54 6.30 10.33 -2.14
C HIS A 54 7.81 10.53 -2.17
N ARG A 55 8.42 10.34 -3.35
CA ARG A 55 9.86 10.50 -3.52
C ARG A 55 10.22 11.98 -3.43
N VAL A 56 11.20 12.30 -2.59
CA VAL A 56 11.74 13.66 -2.49
C VAL A 56 12.61 13.95 -3.71
N THR A 57 12.32 15.03 -4.41
CA THR A 57 13.00 15.45 -5.64
C THR A 57 14.03 16.54 -5.36
N THR A 58 13.72 17.47 -4.44
CA THR A 58 14.58 18.61 -4.12
C THR A 58 14.56 18.85 -2.61
N ILE A 59 15.74 19.14 -2.07
CA ILE A 59 15.93 19.54 -0.67
C ILE A 59 16.80 20.80 -0.70
N ARG A 60 16.37 21.86 -0.02
CA ARG A 60 17.15 23.09 0.13
C ARG A 60 17.23 23.47 1.59
N LEU A 61 18.43 23.75 2.08
CA LEU A 61 18.61 24.33 3.41
C LEU A 61 18.30 25.83 3.32
N LEU A 62 17.28 26.28 4.06
CA LEU A 62 16.89 27.69 4.13
C LEU A 62 17.70 28.47 5.16
N GLY A 63 18.07 27.81 6.26
CA GLY A 63 18.88 28.43 7.31
C GLY A 63 18.91 27.63 8.59
N ALA A 64 19.77 28.05 9.51
CA ALA A 64 19.79 27.58 10.89
C ALA A 64 19.16 28.63 11.81
N GLY A 65 18.30 28.21 12.73
CA GLY A 65 17.64 29.08 13.70
C GLY A 65 18.66 29.82 14.59
N PRO A 66 18.43 31.11 14.91
CA PRO A 66 19.40 31.92 15.64
C PRO A 66 19.45 31.63 17.16
N LEU A 67 18.39 31.04 17.75
CA LEU A 67 18.29 30.81 19.20
C LEU A 67 18.44 29.33 19.60
N ILE A 68 18.05 28.42 18.72
CA ILE A 68 18.11 26.97 18.92
C ILE A 68 18.72 26.41 17.64
N PRO A 69 19.67 25.47 17.71
CA PRO A 69 20.20 24.81 16.52
C PRO A 69 19.08 23.97 15.89
N SER A 70 18.25 24.60 15.07
CA SER A 70 17.26 23.98 14.23
C SER A 70 17.55 24.36 12.79
N TYR A 71 17.61 23.36 11.91
CA TYR A 71 17.85 23.54 10.49
C TYR A 71 16.52 23.50 9.76
N THR A 72 16.19 24.59 9.07
CA THR A 72 14.97 24.66 8.26
C THR A 72 15.28 24.24 6.83
N TYR A 73 14.52 23.28 6.32
CA TYR A 73 14.64 22.77 4.96
C TYR A 73 13.36 22.98 4.18
N GLU A 74 13.48 23.47 2.95
CA GLU A 74 12.42 23.37 1.94
C GLU A 74 12.54 22.00 1.26
N ILE A 75 11.47 21.21 1.33
CA ILE A 75 11.39 19.89 0.69
C ILE A 75 10.34 19.92 -0.41
N ARG A 76 10.70 19.37 -1.57
CA ARG A 76 9.79 19.10 -2.68
C ARG A 76 9.74 17.62 -2.94
N ALA A 77 8.54 17.08 -3.08
CA ALA A 77 8.31 15.68 -3.36
C ALA A 77 7.26 15.51 -4.46
N SER A 78 7.35 14.40 -5.20
CA SER A 78 6.39 14.10 -6.26
C SER A 78 4.98 13.95 -5.71
N GLY A 79 4.06 14.73 -6.27
CA GLY A 79 2.64 14.72 -5.89
C GLY A 79 2.30 15.46 -4.60
N LEU A 80 3.27 16.15 -3.98
CA LEU A 80 3.07 16.97 -2.79
C LEU A 80 3.43 18.44 -3.07
N ARG A 81 2.75 19.36 -2.39
CA ARG A 81 3.13 20.76 -2.37
C ARG A 81 4.50 20.93 -1.68
N PRO A 82 5.31 21.91 -2.08
CA PRO A 82 6.52 22.25 -1.34
C PRO A 82 6.19 22.53 0.12
N LEU A 83 7.00 22.01 1.03
CA LEU A 83 6.80 22.19 2.47
C LEU A 83 8.11 22.49 3.18
N GLU A 84 8.01 23.25 4.26
CA GLU A 84 9.14 23.60 5.10
C GLU A 84 9.15 22.73 6.35
N ILE A 85 10.30 22.14 6.67
CA ILE A 85 10.49 21.38 7.91
C ILE A 85 11.63 21.97 8.72
N ALA A 86 11.40 22.09 10.03
CA ALA A 86 12.45 22.39 10.99
C ALA A 86 12.93 21.09 11.63
N LEU A 87 14.21 20.80 11.49
CA LEU A 87 14.84 19.63 12.11
C LEU A 87 15.86 20.08 13.16
N PRO A 88 15.95 19.40 14.32
CA PRO A 88 16.97 19.72 15.31
C PRO A 88 18.38 19.37 14.79
N ASP A 89 18.51 18.27 14.06
CA ASP A 89 19.78 17.80 13.54
C ASP A 89 19.93 18.12 12.05
N LYS A 90 21.17 18.32 11.62
CA LYS A 90 21.50 18.51 10.21
C LYS A 90 21.29 17.20 9.47
N LEU A 91 20.62 17.25 8.31
CA LEU A 91 20.51 16.08 7.43
C LEU A 91 21.89 15.69 6.89
N GLU A 92 22.21 14.41 6.94
CA GLU A 92 23.44 13.85 6.38
C GLU A 92 23.53 14.11 4.87
N ASP A 93 24.75 14.24 4.33
CA ASP A 93 24.95 14.49 2.88
C ASP A 93 24.36 13.37 2.01
N ALA A 94 24.30 12.14 2.53
CA ALA A 94 23.63 11.02 1.88
C ALA A 94 22.11 11.22 1.77
N ALA A 95 21.49 11.79 2.81
CA ALA A 95 20.07 12.17 2.82
C ALA A 95 19.80 13.33 1.85
N MET A 96 20.75 14.23 1.65
CA MET A 96 20.62 15.36 0.71
C MET A 96 20.62 14.94 -0.76
N LYS A 97 21.00 13.70 -1.08
CA LYS A 97 20.96 13.20 -2.45
C LYS A 97 19.52 13.07 -2.93
N GLN A 98 19.27 13.54 -4.15
CA GLN A 98 17.94 13.47 -4.76
C GLN A 98 17.42 12.03 -4.79
N GLY A 99 16.25 11.82 -4.19
CA GLY A 99 15.61 10.51 -4.13
C GLY A 99 16.11 9.55 -3.06
N ALA A 100 17.05 9.94 -2.19
CA ALA A 100 17.39 9.16 -1.00
C ALA A 100 16.29 9.23 0.06
N LEU A 101 15.58 10.36 0.11
CA LEU A 101 14.48 10.61 1.03
C LEU A 101 13.12 10.30 0.42
N GLN A 102 12.23 9.80 1.27
CA GLN A 102 10.84 9.59 0.97
C GLN A 102 9.97 10.18 2.09
N LEU A 103 8.95 10.94 1.69
CA LEU A 103 7.85 11.33 2.56
C LEU A 103 6.75 10.30 2.43
N VAL A 104 6.35 9.73 3.56
CA VAL A 104 5.47 8.58 3.58
C VAL A 104 4.20 8.91 4.32
N ARG A 105 3.07 8.63 3.68
CA ARG A 105 1.75 8.62 4.30
C ARG A 105 1.41 7.19 4.75
N PRO A 106 1.26 6.94 6.06
CA PRO A 106 0.73 5.67 6.53
C PRO A 106 -0.64 5.37 5.91
N TRP A 107 -0.80 4.18 5.32
CA TRP A 107 -2.07 3.72 4.77
C TRP A 107 -2.70 2.73 5.76
N HIS A 108 -4.01 2.78 5.91
CA HIS A 108 -4.75 1.83 6.73
C HIS A 108 -5.98 1.36 5.97
N SER A 109 -6.13 0.04 5.76
CA SER A 109 -7.25 -0.53 5.00
C SER A 109 -8.62 -0.23 5.61
N LYS A 110 -8.73 -0.12 6.95
CA LYS A 110 -9.95 0.36 7.64
C LYS A 110 -10.42 1.79 7.28
N LEU A 111 -9.65 2.58 6.53
CA LEU A 111 -10.19 3.80 5.91
C LEU A 111 -11.25 3.47 4.83
N LEU A 112 -11.21 2.24 4.33
CA LEU A 112 -12.27 1.57 3.59
C LEU A 112 -13.20 0.91 4.62
N SER A 113 -14.12 1.65 5.24
CA SER A 113 -15.16 0.98 6.01
C SER A 113 -15.91 0.00 5.10
N PRO A 114 -16.04 -1.29 5.46
CA PRO A 114 -16.85 -2.24 4.71
C PRO A 114 -18.31 -2.01 5.08
N SER A 115 -18.87 -0.87 4.71
CA SER A 115 -20.32 -0.69 4.75
C SER A 115 -20.89 -1.27 3.47
N ALA A 116 -21.89 -2.13 3.59
CA ALA A 116 -22.38 -3.04 2.55
C ALA A 116 -23.09 -2.37 1.33
N GLU A 117 -22.76 -1.13 0.98
CA GLU A 117 -23.37 -0.37 -0.11
C GLU A 117 -22.30 0.28 -1.03
N SER A 118 -21.91 -0.47 -2.07
CA SER A 118 -21.46 -0.03 -3.41
C SER A 118 -20.33 1.03 -3.56
N ASP A 119 -19.18 0.52 -4.02
CA ASP A 119 -18.07 1.08 -4.83
C ASP A 119 -17.93 2.61 -5.07
N ALA A 120 -18.94 3.32 -5.59
CA ALA A 120 -18.73 4.70 -6.05
C ALA A 120 -18.66 5.76 -4.92
N THR A 121 -19.36 5.55 -3.81
CA THR A 121 -19.35 6.47 -2.65
C THR A 121 -18.10 6.26 -1.81
N THR A 122 -17.65 5.01 -1.67
CA THR A 122 -16.42 4.64 -0.99
C THR A 122 -15.20 5.22 -1.70
N GLU A 123 -15.11 5.12 -3.03
CA GLU A 123 -14.02 5.72 -3.80
C GLU A 123 -13.93 7.24 -3.60
N LYS A 124 -15.05 7.96 -3.75
CA LYS A 124 -15.09 9.42 -3.52
C LYS A 124 -14.66 9.80 -2.10
N GLN A 125 -15.08 9.03 -1.10
CA GLN A 125 -14.69 9.26 0.29
C GLN A 125 -13.20 9.00 0.52
N LEU A 126 -12.62 8.01 -0.14
CA LEU A 126 -11.17 7.77 -0.10
C LEU A 126 -10.41 8.92 -0.76
N PHE A 127 -10.82 9.35 -1.95
CA PHE A 127 -10.16 10.46 -2.64
C PHE A 127 -10.21 11.75 -1.83
N SER A 128 -11.39 12.10 -1.30
CA SER A 128 -11.51 13.27 -0.42
C SER A 128 -10.72 13.14 0.89
N THR A 129 -10.50 11.92 1.40
CA THR A 129 -9.60 11.68 2.53
C THR A 129 -8.14 11.80 2.11
N LEU A 130 -7.80 11.33 0.92
CA LEU A 130 -6.45 11.33 0.38
C LEU A 130 -5.99 12.72 -0.05
N GLU A 131 -6.89 13.59 -0.48
CA GLU A 131 -6.61 14.99 -0.80
C GLU A 131 -6.32 15.84 0.44
N ARG A 132 -6.73 15.40 1.63
CA ARG A 132 -6.47 16.14 2.86
C ARG A 132 -4.99 16.15 3.23
N PRO A 133 -4.53 17.23 3.89
CA PRO A 133 -3.23 17.25 4.56
C PRO A 133 -3.08 16.06 5.49
N PHE A 134 -1.88 15.51 5.59
CA PHE A 134 -1.60 14.34 6.42
C PHE A 134 -0.28 14.46 7.17
N HIS A 135 -0.16 13.69 8.25
CA HIS A 135 1.07 13.55 9.01
C HIS A 135 2.03 12.62 8.27
N ALA A 136 3.08 13.20 7.72
CA ALA A 136 4.08 12.47 6.95
C ALA A 136 5.21 11.95 7.85
N LEU A 137 5.76 10.80 7.46
CA LEU A 137 7.01 10.28 8.00
C LEU A 137 8.14 10.58 7.01
N LEU A 138 9.22 11.18 7.49
CA LEU A 138 10.44 11.37 6.71
C LEU A 138 11.37 10.18 6.90
N LEU A 139 11.57 9.43 5.82
CA LEU A 139 12.38 8.22 5.81
C LEU A 139 13.56 8.37 4.84
N ILE A 140 14.72 7.82 5.21
CA ILE A 140 15.84 7.59 4.31
C ILE A 140 15.83 6.13 3.86
N GLN A 141 16.07 5.89 2.57
CA GLN A 141 16.22 4.55 2.05
C GLN A 141 17.62 4.01 2.36
N LEU A 142 17.66 2.84 3.00
CA LEU A 142 18.87 2.07 3.28
C LEU A 142 19.10 0.99 2.22
N PRO A 143 20.31 0.37 2.19
CA PRO A 143 20.52 -0.85 1.43
C PRO A 143 19.45 -1.91 1.74
N HIS A 144 19.19 -2.79 0.78
CA HIS A 144 18.20 -3.88 0.89
C HIS A 144 16.73 -3.44 1.01
N ASN A 145 16.40 -2.21 0.55
CA ASN A 145 15.02 -1.69 0.54
C ASN A 145 14.41 -1.61 1.96
N GLU A 146 15.27 -1.33 2.93
CA GLU A 146 14.89 -0.94 4.29
C GLU A 146 14.82 0.58 4.38
N TYR A 147 14.08 1.08 5.36
CA TYR A 147 13.87 2.50 5.55
C TYR A 147 14.17 2.86 6.99
N LYS A 148 14.94 3.92 7.20
CA LYS A 148 15.18 4.45 8.54
C LYS A 148 14.45 5.76 8.71
N ARG A 149 13.78 5.94 9.84
CA ARG A 149 13.17 7.22 10.18
C ARG A 149 14.25 8.21 10.61
N ILE A 150 14.25 9.40 10.03
CA ILE A 150 15.26 10.42 10.33
C ILE A 150 14.84 11.27 11.52
N VAL A 151 13.54 11.60 11.60
CA VAL A 151 13.00 12.41 12.68
C VAL A 151 11.75 11.81 13.27
N SER A 152 11.77 11.63 14.60
CA SER A 152 10.66 11.02 15.34
C SER A 152 9.73 12.01 16.01
N SER A 153 10.28 13.10 16.55
CA SER A 153 9.56 14.10 17.34
C SER A 153 8.99 15.26 16.50
N THR A 154 9.47 15.45 15.27
CA THR A 154 8.98 16.52 14.39
C THR A 154 7.66 16.12 13.72
N LEU A 155 6.65 16.97 13.88
CA LEU A 155 5.40 16.88 13.14
C LEU A 155 5.61 17.42 11.72
N ILE A 156 5.48 16.56 10.72
CA ILE A 156 5.56 16.96 9.30
C ILE A 156 4.17 16.89 8.71
N ILE A 157 3.65 18.02 8.25
CA ILE A 157 2.37 18.09 7.55
C ILE A 157 2.67 18.21 6.06
N ALA A 158 2.18 17.24 5.29
CA ALA A 158 2.31 17.25 3.85
C ALA A 158 0.93 17.40 3.19
N GLU A 159 0.88 18.18 2.12
CA GLU A 159 -0.32 18.44 1.35
C GLU A 159 -0.16 17.89 -0.07
N PRO A 160 -1.10 17.08 -0.56
CA PRO A 160 -1.16 16.73 -1.98
C PRO A 160 -1.31 17.97 -2.86
N VAL A 161 -0.74 17.94 -4.07
CA VAL A 161 -0.90 19.04 -5.04
C VAL A 161 -2.34 19.08 -5.55
N ASP A 162 -2.84 17.93 -6.00
CA ASP A 162 -4.13 17.78 -6.66
C ASP A 162 -4.61 16.31 -6.63
N SER A 163 -5.85 16.09 -7.05
CA SER A 163 -6.49 14.77 -7.13
C SER A 163 -5.74 13.80 -8.05
N SER A 164 -5.06 14.31 -9.10
CA SER A 164 -4.30 13.48 -10.02
C SER A 164 -3.04 12.88 -9.37
N SER A 165 -2.38 13.65 -8.50
CA SER A 165 -1.26 13.18 -7.68
C SER A 165 -1.66 12.03 -6.76
N VAL A 166 -2.88 12.09 -6.21
CA VAL A 166 -3.45 11.02 -5.40
C VAL A 166 -3.73 9.77 -6.24
N LEU A 167 -4.30 9.91 -7.44
CA LEU A 167 -4.61 8.79 -8.33
C LEU A 167 -3.37 8.02 -8.80
N GLN A 168 -2.26 8.73 -9.02
CA GLN A 168 -0.99 8.11 -9.43
C GLN A 168 -0.24 7.48 -8.25
N SER A 169 -0.67 7.76 -7.02
CA SER A 169 -0.05 7.26 -5.81
C SER A 169 -0.36 5.77 -5.62
N LYS A 170 0.69 4.95 -5.49
CA LYS A 170 0.54 3.51 -5.24
C LYS A 170 0.85 3.18 -3.79
N VAL A 171 -0.04 2.42 -3.14
CA VAL A 171 0.22 1.82 -1.83
C VAL A 171 1.36 0.80 -1.97
N ARG A 172 2.38 0.95 -1.13
CA ARG A 172 3.56 0.08 -1.02
C ARG A 172 3.77 -0.32 0.43
N THR A 173 4.27 -1.53 0.64
CA THR A 173 4.70 -1.97 1.96
C THR A 173 6.14 -1.54 2.19
N LEU A 174 6.39 -0.75 3.24
CA LEU A 174 7.74 -0.33 3.64
C LEU A 174 8.17 -1.05 4.91
N ASN A 175 9.44 -1.44 4.96
CA ASN A 175 10.07 -2.01 6.13
C ASN A 175 10.91 -0.95 6.82
N ILE A 176 10.46 -0.48 7.98
CA ILE A 176 11.09 0.59 8.74
C ILE A 176 11.90 -0.03 9.89
N VAL A 177 13.16 0.38 10.03
CA VAL A 177 14.12 -0.10 11.04
C VAL A 177 14.55 1.00 12.00
#